data_AF-A0A2V5ZBA3-F1
#
_entry.id   AF-A0A2V5ZBA3-F1
#
_cell.length_a   1.000
_cell.length_b   1.000
_cell.length_c   1.000
_cell.angle_alpha   90.00
_cell.angle_beta   90.00
_cell.angle_gamma   90.00
#
_symmetry.space_group_name_H-M   'P 1'
#
loop_
_entity.id
_entity.type
_entity.pdbx_description
1 polymer ?
#
loop_
_entity_poly.entity_id
_entity_poly.type
_entity_poly.pdbx_seq_one_letter_code
_entity_poly.pdbx_strand_id
1 'polypeptide(L)' 'MSKSSEIAFLDEWLEEVKAKRPLSKLEIMQREMETAIAKELYERAAELRDAIKLMKTQKRA' A
#
# COMPACT_ATOMS: atom_id res chain seq x y z
N MET A 1 -14.43 -27.25 22.13
CA MET A 1 -14.55 -25.85 21.64
C MET A 1 -13.17 -25.24 21.34
N SER A 2 -12.30 -25.93 20.58
CA SER A 2 -10.88 -25.53 20.40
C SER A 2 -10.55 -24.87 19.05
N LYS A 3 -11.48 -24.87 18.09
CA LYS A 3 -11.23 -24.28 16.75
C LYS A 3 -11.27 -22.75 16.72
N SER A 4 -11.86 -22.12 17.73
CA SER A 4 -12.11 -20.67 17.71
C SER A 4 -10.89 -19.84 18.15
N SER A 5 -10.03 -20.38 19.01
CA SER A 5 -8.82 -19.69 19.50
C SER A 5 -7.68 -19.72 18.49
N GLU A 6 -7.52 -20.83 17.76
CA GLU A 6 -6.51 -20.96 16.71
C GLU A 6 -6.84 -20.07 15.50
N ILE A 7 -8.12 -19.94 15.14
CA ILE A 7 -8.55 -19.03 14.06
C ILE A 7 -8.31 -17.56 14.46
N ALA A 8 -8.68 -17.17 15.68
CA ALA A 8 -8.44 -15.81 16.17
C ALA A 8 -6.94 -15.45 16.19
N PHE A 9 -6.08 -16.39 16.56
CA PHE A 9 -4.63 -16.24 16.49
C PHE A 9 -4.13 -16.08 15.04
N LEU A 10 -4.65 -16.86 14.10
CA LEU A 10 -4.29 -16.74 12.69
C LEU A 10 -4.73 -15.40 12.09
N ASP A 11 -5.89 -14.88 12.50
CA ASP A 11 -6.36 -13.55 12.08
C ASP A 11 -5.48 -12.44 12.65
N GLU A 12 -5.16 -12.48 13.95
CA GLU A 12 -4.25 -11.53 14.58
C GLU A 12 -2.87 -11.57 13.93
N TRP A 13 -2.35 -12.77 13.69
CA TRP A 13 -1.07 -12.96 13.02
C TRP A 13 -1.09 -12.50 11.56
N LEU A 14 -2.19 -12.72 10.84
CA LEU A 14 -2.37 -12.21 9.47
C LEU A 14 -2.34 -10.69 9.44
N GLU A 15 -3.00 -10.03 10.40
CA GLU A 15 -2.98 -8.58 10.53
C GLU A 15 -1.58 -8.04 10.89
N GLU A 16 -0.85 -8.73 11.78
CA GLU A 16 0.55 -8.41 12.05
C GLU A 16 1.44 -8.56 10.83
N VAL A 17 1.30 -9.66 10.08
CA VAL A 17 2.08 -9.91 8.87
C VAL A 17 1.74 -8.88 7.79
N LYS A 18 0.46 -8.49 7.64
CA LYS A 18 0.05 -7.40 6.75
C LYS A 18 0.63 -6.05 7.18
N ALA A 19 0.73 -5.78 8.47
CA ALA A 19 1.32 -4.56 9.00
C ALA A 19 2.85 -4.51 8.82
N LYS A 20 3.52 -5.67 8.89
CA LYS A 20 4.99 -5.81 8.80
C LYS A 20 5.49 -6.05 7.37
N ARG A 21 4.60 -6.39 6.41
CA ARG A 21 5.04 -6.64 5.03
C ARG A 21 5.62 -5.36 4.42
N PRO A 22 6.76 -5.45 3.71
CA PRO A 22 7.31 -4.31 2.99
C PRO A 22 6.26 -3.78 2.00
N LEU A 23 6.05 -2.46 2.01
CA LEU A 23 5.21 -1.82 1.01
C LEU A 23 5.83 -2.05 -0.37
N SER A 24 5.01 -2.45 -1.32
CA SER A 24 5.41 -2.50 -2.72
C SER A 24 5.77 -1.09 -3.22
N LYS A 25 6.62 -1.01 -4.24
CA LYS A 25 7.00 0.27 -4.86
C LYS A 25 5.79 1.13 -5.24
N LEU A 26 4.69 0.49 -5.66
CA LEU A 26 3.42 1.17 -5.98
C LEU A 26 2.71 1.73 -4.73
N GLU A 27 2.65 0.96 -3.65
CA GLU A 27 2.08 1.42 -2.36
C GLU A 27 2.90 2.58 -1.77
N ILE A 28 4.23 2.55 -1.91
CA ILE A 28 5.12 3.64 -1.49
C ILE A 28 4.80 4.91 -2.28
N MET A 29 4.76 4.82 -3.61
CA MET A 29 4.46 5.98 -4.48
C MET A 29 3.07 6.56 -4.21
N GLN A 30 2.08 5.70 -3.93
CA GLN A 30 0.72 6.13 -3.58
C GLN A 30 0.71 6.91 -2.25
N ARG A 31 1.41 6.41 -1.22
CA ARG A 31 1.54 7.09 0.09
C ARG A 31 2.29 8.42 -0.02
N GLU A 32 3.34 8.47 -0.85
CA GLU A 32 4.07 9.70 -1.14
C GLU A 32 3.18 10.72 -1.86
N MET A 33 2.34 10.27 -2.80
CA MET A 33 1.41 11.14 -3.52
C MET A 33 0.39 11.75 -2.57
N GLU A 34 -0.20 10.96 -1.66
CA GLU A 34 -1.12 11.44 -0.62
C GLU A 34 -0.44 12.44 0.32
N THR A 35 0.82 12.18 0.69
CA THR A 35 1.61 13.10 1.50
C THR A 35 1.89 14.41 0.75
N ALA A 36 2.18 14.35 -0.55
CA ALA A 36 2.37 15.53 -1.38
C ALA A 36 1.08 16.36 -1.49
N ILE A 37 -0.08 15.72 -1.64
CA ILE A 37 -1.39 16.38 -1.63
C ILE A 37 -1.63 17.09 -0.28
N ALA A 38 -1.38 16.39 0.83
CA ALA A 38 -1.55 16.95 2.18
C ALA A 38 -0.62 18.14 2.46
N LYS A 39 0.54 18.20 1.77
CA LYS A 39 1.50 19.30 1.85
C LYS A 39 1.31 20.36 0.76
N GLU A 40 0.24 20.27 -0.03
CA GLU A 40 -0.06 21.18 -1.16
C GLU A 40 1.03 21.19 -2.26
N LEU A 41 1.87 20.15 -2.30
CA LEU A 41 2.89 19.93 -3.33
C LEU A 41 2.26 19.29 -4.56
N TYR A 42 1.37 20.03 -5.24
CA TYR A 42 0.55 19.49 -6.33
C TYR A 42 1.37 19.05 -7.55
N GLU A 43 2.47 19.73 -7.86
CA GLU A 43 3.39 19.32 -8.93
C GLU A 43 3.95 17.92 -8.64
N ARG A 44 4.46 17.70 -7.43
CA ARG A 44 4.97 16.39 -7.01
C ARG A 44 3.88 15.32 -6.99
N ALA A 45 2.66 15.67 -6.58
CA ALA A 45 1.53 14.75 -6.63
C ALA A 45 1.17 14.36 -8.08
N ALA A 46 1.24 15.30 -9.02
CA ALA A 46 0.99 15.03 -10.44
C ALA A 46 2.06 14.11 -11.05
N GLU A 47 3.34 14.34 -10.76
CA GLU A 47 4.43 13.46 -11.18
C GLU A 47 4.22 12.02 -10.68
N LEU A 48 3.90 11.87 -9.39
CA LEU A 48 3.68 10.56 -8.76
C LEU A 48 2.46 9.86 -9.36
N ARG A 49 1.36 10.58 -9.63
CA ARG A 49 0.19 10.05 -10.32
C ARG A 49 0.55 9.47 -11.69
N ASP A 50 1.32 10.22 -12.47
CA ASP A 50 1.67 9.82 -13.83
C ASP A 50 2.64 8.62 -13.83
N ALA A 51 3.59 8.60 -12.90
CA ALA A 51 4.49 7.47 -12.70
C ALA A 51 3.73 6.19 -12.25
N ILE A 52 2.74 6.31 -11.34
CA ILE A 52 1.87 5.19 -10.93
C ILE A 52 1.08 4.66 -12.13
N LYS A 53 0.53 5.55 -12.96
CA LYS A 53 -0.23 5.18 -14.16
C LYS A 53 0.65 4.38 -15.13
N LEU A 54 1.88 4.83 -15.37
CA LEU A 54 2.84 4.12 -16.22
C LEU A 54 3.18 2.73 -15.67
N MET A 55 3.48 2.61 -14.37
CA MET A 55 3.75 1.32 -13.74
C MET A 55 2.57 0.34 -13.83
N LYS A 56 1.33 0.83 -13.64
CA LYS A 56 0.12 0.00 -13.76
C LYS A 56 -0.09 -0.49 -15.19
N THR A 57 0.21 0.34 -16.19
CA THR A 57 0.16 -0.06 -17.60
C THR A 57 1.23 -1.09 -17.94
N GLN A 58 2.47 -0.90 -17.46
CA GLN A 58 3.56 -1.87 -17.67
C GLN A 58 3.30 -3.23 -17.03
N LYS A 59 2.64 -3.28 -15.87
CA LYS A 59 2.27 -4.54 -15.20
C LYS A 59 1.14 -5.31 -15.90
N ARG A 60 0.42 -4.66 -16.82
CA ARG A 60 -0.70 -5.26 -17.58
C ARG A 60 -0.29 -5.74 -18.98
N ALA A 61 0.89 -5.36 -19.46
CA ALA A 61 1.49 -5.84 -20.70
C ALA A 61 2.27 -7.14 -20.43
#